data_AF-A0A529I7N0-F1
#
_entry.id   AF-A0A529I7N0-F1
#
_cell.length_a   1.000
_cell.length_b   1.000
_cell.length_c   1.000
_cell.angle_alpha   90.00
_cell.angle_beta   90.00
_cell.angle_gamma   90.00
#
_symmetry.space_group_name_H-M   'P 1'
#
loop_
_entity.id
_entity.type
_entity.pdbx_description
1 polymer ?
#
loop_
_entity_poly.entity_id
_entity_poly.type
_entity_poly.pdbx_seq_one_letter_code
_entity_poly.pdbx_strand_id
1 'polypeptide(L)'
;MKSPALLWPRLRSVSRMIAPQQPENSYKVGDRVEHDTHGAGTVIEASKHGAVVLFDRGNRGNFGTGPHLRPSDTPVPRGHDAAECVIRLKRLQKRYGGEIHKTSPVGGHASIYRATVDGEQVTVGIGDDGEPYTYTIKGGRKPLAEPAELVLVNPAHWHGEPIPVRQWYVPDMIPMRQVTLLTGDGGVGKSLLAAQIGAAGAMCVETLGLEPWGGKVIYLGAEDEADEFHRRLADIAKALGGDLSDLHLFRLLPAADMDALLSAPDKHGVMQPTALWLDFADFAESYEPKLIILDTSA
;
A
#
# COMPACT_ATOMS: atom_id res chain seq x y z
N MET A 1 25.44 45.78 96.78
CA MET A 1 26.69 45.65 96.00
C MET A 1 26.43 44.63 94.89
N LYS A 2 26.42 45.11 93.62
CA LYS A 2 26.48 44.40 92.32
C LYS A 2 25.38 43.40 91.91
N SER A 3 24.61 43.79 90.87
CA SER A 3 24.00 42.91 89.87
C SER A 3 25.02 42.02 89.17
N PRO A 4 24.58 40.87 88.64
CA PRO A 4 24.83 40.53 87.24
C PRO A 4 23.56 39.91 86.60
N ALA A 5 23.07 40.34 85.44
CA ALA A 5 23.58 40.24 84.07
C ALA A 5 22.57 39.40 83.26
N LEU A 6 21.80 40.07 82.39
CA LEU A 6 20.97 39.44 81.36
C LEU A 6 21.86 38.74 80.33
N LEU A 7 21.57 37.48 80.00
CA LEU A 7 22.11 36.78 78.84
C LEU A 7 21.03 35.93 78.17
N TRP A 8 20.76 36.29 76.91
CA TRP A 8 19.78 35.75 75.98
C TRP A 8 20.11 34.29 75.57
N PRO A 9 19.14 33.36 75.48
CA PRO A 9 19.41 32.06 74.86
C PRO A 9 19.50 32.21 73.34
N ARG A 10 20.66 31.88 72.77
CA ARG A 10 20.84 31.71 71.31
C ARG A 10 20.08 30.46 70.85
N LEU A 11 18.93 30.64 70.22
CA LEU A 11 18.31 29.61 69.38
C LEU A 11 19.17 29.41 68.13
N ARG A 12 19.96 28.33 68.08
CA ARG A 12 20.50 27.82 66.82
C ARG A 12 19.40 27.02 66.12
N SER A 13 18.65 27.66 65.23
CA SER A 13 17.80 26.94 64.27
C SER A 13 18.71 26.28 63.23
N VAL A 14 18.95 24.98 63.37
CA VAL A 14 19.47 24.18 62.27
C VAL A 14 18.29 23.97 61.33
N SER A 15 18.10 24.89 60.38
CA SER A 15 17.23 24.63 59.23
C SER A 15 17.85 23.46 58.46
N ARG A 16 17.27 22.27 58.59
CA ARG A 16 17.44 21.23 57.58
C ARG A 16 16.96 21.84 56.27
N MET A 17 17.90 22.15 55.37
CA MET A 17 17.56 22.37 53.97
C MET A 17 16.90 21.09 53.48
N ILE A 18 15.57 21.13 53.34
CA ILE A 18 14.84 20.15 52.55
C ILE A 18 15.38 20.35 51.13
N ALA A 19 16.10 19.37 50.61
CA ALA A 19 16.47 19.34 49.20
C ALA A 19 15.18 19.56 48.38
N PRO A 20 15.16 20.46 47.38
CA PRO A 20 13.97 20.67 46.58
C PRO A 20 13.54 19.31 46.03
N GLN A 21 12.31 18.89 46.34
CA GLN A 21 11.72 17.72 45.70
C GLN A 21 11.76 17.98 44.20
N GLN A 22 12.44 17.12 43.45
CA GLN A 22 12.44 17.17 41.99
C GLN A 22 10.98 17.17 41.53
N PRO A 23 10.59 18.04 40.58
CA PRO A 23 9.22 18.06 40.08
C PRO A 23 8.87 16.65 39.57
N GLU A 24 7.78 16.08 40.10
CA GLU A 24 7.25 14.83 39.56
C GLU A 24 6.95 15.03 38.08
N ASN A 25 7.37 14.07 37.27
CA ASN A 25 7.17 14.13 35.83
C ASN A 25 5.67 14.16 35.50
N SER A 26 5.21 15.18 34.75
CA SER A 26 3.82 15.35 34.36
C SER A 26 3.45 14.67 33.03
N TYR A 27 4.44 14.23 32.25
CA TYR A 27 4.20 13.62 30.94
C TYR A 27 3.55 12.24 31.08
N LYS A 28 2.52 12.00 30.27
CA LYS A 28 1.90 10.70 30.06
C LYS A 28 2.24 10.20 28.66
N VAL A 29 2.24 8.89 28.48
CA VAL A 29 2.40 8.36 27.13
C VAL A 29 1.18 8.70 26.30
N GLY A 30 1.44 9.14 25.07
CA GLY A 30 0.46 9.64 24.12
C GLY A 30 0.41 11.16 24.13
N ASP A 31 0.97 11.81 25.15
CA ASP A 31 1.06 13.27 25.19
C ASP A 31 1.85 13.76 23.98
N ARG A 32 1.28 14.76 23.31
CA ARG A 32 1.93 15.50 22.25
C ARG A 32 2.75 16.62 22.85
N VAL A 33 4.02 16.65 22.46
CA VAL A 33 5.01 17.58 22.98
C VAL A 33 5.81 18.23 21.86
N GLU A 34 6.38 19.38 22.13
CA GLU A 34 7.23 20.13 21.22
C GLU A 34 8.54 20.50 21.91
N HIS A 35 9.65 20.28 21.20
CA HIS A 35 11.00 20.62 21.61
C HIS A 35 11.60 21.64 20.64
N ASP A 36 12.21 22.71 21.17
CA ASP A 36 12.70 23.85 20.38
C ASP A 36 13.61 23.44 19.19
N THR A 37 14.41 22.38 19.33
CA THR A 37 15.31 21.87 18.26
C THR A 37 14.71 20.76 17.40
N HIS A 38 13.87 19.89 17.98
CA HIS A 38 13.47 18.63 17.35
C HIS A 38 12.05 18.70 16.78
N GLY A 39 11.30 19.75 17.11
CA GLY A 39 9.91 19.95 16.70
C GLY A 39 8.95 19.13 17.54
N ALA A 40 7.79 18.81 16.95
CA ALA A 40 6.73 18.05 17.59
C ALA A 40 7.07 16.55 17.67
N GLY A 41 6.57 15.90 18.73
CA GLY A 41 6.79 14.49 19.01
C GLY A 41 5.77 13.93 19.98
N THR A 42 5.72 12.60 20.08
CA THR A 42 4.83 11.87 20.98
C THR A 42 5.65 11.28 22.11
N VAL A 43 5.23 11.48 23.36
CA VAL A 43 5.80 10.78 24.50
C VAL A 43 5.48 9.29 24.36
N ILE A 44 6.51 8.46 24.20
CA ILE A 44 6.40 7.01 24.03
C ILE A 44 6.74 6.24 25.31
N GLU A 45 7.51 6.84 26.22
CA GLU A 45 7.76 6.32 27.56
C GLU A 45 7.74 7.45 28.58
N ALA A 46 7.14 7.21 29.74
CA ALA A 46 7.11 8.15 30.84
C ALA A 46 7.52 7.45 32.14
N SER A 47 8.45 8.06 32.87
CA SER A 47 8.92 7.61 34.18
C SER A 47 8.95 8.78 35.16
N LYS A 48 9.18 8.50 36.45
CA LYS A 48 9.33 9.54 37.48
C LYS A 48 10.50 10.52 37.20
N HIS A 49 11.47 10.12 36.39
CA HIS A 49 12.70 10.88 36.14
C HIS A 49 12.75 11.54 34.76
N GLY A 50 11.73 11.35 33.92
CA GLY A 50 11.74 11.89 32.57
C GLY A 50 10.87 11.11 31.59
N ALA A 51 10.91 11.53 30.34
CA ALA A 51 10.16 10.95 29.24
C ALA A 51 11.04 10.69 28.02
N VAL A 52 10.71 9.64 27.27
CA VAL A 52 11.26 9.40 25.94
C VAL A 52 10.23 9.88 24.92
N VAL A 53 10.67 10.73 24.00
CA VAL A 53 9.85 11.30 22.94
C VAL A 53 10.32 10.73 21.61
N LEU A 54 9.37 10.25 20.81
CA LEU A 54 9.55 9.96 19.40
C LEU A 54 9.08 11.19 18.61
N PHE A 55 10.03 11.91 18.02
CA PHE A 55 9.73 13.09 17.22
C PHE A 55 9.19 12.69 15.86
N ASP A 56 8.36 13.54 15.27
CA ASP A 56 7.68 13.24 13.99
C ASP A 56 8.65 13.08 12.82
N ARG A 57 9.91 13.50 13.00
CA ARG A 57 11.03 13.29 12.06
C ARG A 57 11.73 11.93 12.24
N GLY A 58 11.22 11.08 13.12
CA GLY A 58 11.68 9.70 13.36
C GLY A 58 12.81 9.55 14.38
N ASN A 59 13.39 10.64 14.88
CA ASN A 59 14.44 10.57 15.91
C ASN A 59 13.84 10.50 17.32
N ARG A 60 14.60 9.92 18.26
CA ARG A 60 14.20 9.80 19.67
C ARG A 60 15.04 10.74 20.55
N GLY A 61 14.42 11.24 21.61
CA GLY A 61 15.11 12.00 22.65
C GLY A 61 14.67 11.55 24.04
N ASN A 62 15.62 11.44 24.96
CA ASN A 62 15.35 11.20 26.38
C ASN A 62 15.51 12.53 27.12
N PHE A 63 14.44 12.94 27.79
CA PHE A 63 14.37 14.23 28.47
C PHE A 63 14.09 14.00 29.95
N GLY A 64 14.93 14.59 30.80
CA GLY A 64 14.69 14.62 32.25
C GLY A 64 13.49 15.49 32.62
N THR A 65 13.15 15.52 33.91
CA THR A 65 12.12 16.44 34.42
C THR A 65 12.60 17.90 34.31
N GLY A 66 11.93 18.69 33.47
CA GLY A 66 12.31 20.08 33.19
C GLY A 66 11.53 20.71 32.02
N PRO A 67 11.70 22.01 31.75
CA PRO A 67 10.90 22.78 30.77
C PRO A 67 11.34 22.56 29.31
N HIS A 68 11.92 21.39 29.00
CA HIS A 68 12.46 21.07 27.68
C HIS A 68 11.37 20.70 26.66
N LEU A 69 10.21 20.29 27.14
CA LEU A 69 9.08 19.87 26.33
C LEU A 69 7.85 20.70 26.71
N ARG A 70 7.11 21.17 25.71
CA ARG A 70 5.86 21.92 25.88
C ARG A 70 4.72 21.15 25.20
N PRO A 71 3.47 21.27 25.64
CA PRO A 71 2.34 20.64 24.94
C PRO A 71 2.27 21.10 23.47
N SER A 72 1.85 20.20 22.57
CA SER A 72 1.62 20.49 21.16
C SER A 72 0.22 20.02 20.72
N ASP A 73 -0.44 20.79 19.87
CA ASP A 73 -1.75 20.43 19.28
C ASP A 73 -1.61 19.64 17.96
N THR A 74 -0.38 19.32 17.57
CA THR A 74 -0.11 18.61 16.31
C THR A 74 -0.68 17.18 16.41
N PRO A 75 -1.44 16.68 15.41
CA PRO A 75 -1.99 15.33 15.42
C PRO A 75 -0.91 14.26 15.63
N VAL A 76 -1.26 13.18 16.33
CA VAL A 76 -0.37 12.03 16.53
C VAL A 76 -0.15 11.34 15.18
N PRO A 77 1.11 11.15 14.72
CA PRO A 77 1.38 10.36 13.53
C PRO A 77 0.90 8.91 13.68
N ARG A 78 0.50 8.28 12.56
CA ARG A 78 -0.10 6.92 12.53
C ARG A 78 0.74 5.84 13.22
N GLY A 79 2.07 5.93 13.18
CA GLY A 79 2.98 4.99 13.87
C GLY A 79 3.22 5.29 15.35
N HIS A 80 2.80 6.46 15.83
CA HIS A 80 3.07 6.93 17.19
C HIS A 80 1.87 6.70 18.15
N ASP A 81 0.70 6.34 17.63
CA ASP A 81 -0.44 5.93 18.47
C ASP A 81 -0.26 4.48 18.94
N ALA A 82 0.16 4.38 20.20
CA ALA A 82 0.34 3.13 20.94
C ALA A 82 -0.86 2.17 20.86
N ALA A 83 -2.09 2.71 21.00
CA ALA A 83 -3.32 1.92 21.04
C ALA A 83 -3.71 1.44 19.65
N GLU A 84 -3.61 2.32 18.65
CA GLU A 84 -3.84 1.97 17.25
C GLU A 84 -2.86 0.89 16.78
N CYS A 85 -1.56 1.06 17.05
CA CYS A 85 -0.52 0.09 16.71
C CYS A 85 -0.82 -1.30 17.30
N VAL A 86 -1.28 -1.38 18.55
CA VAL A 86 -1.67 -2.67 19.17
C VAL A 86 -2.90 -3.28 18.51
N ILE A 87 -3.91 -2.49 18.13
CA ILE A 87 -5.09 -2.98 17.40
C ILE A 87 -4.67 -3.56 16.06
N ARG A 88 -3.83 -2.84 15.32
CA ARG A 88 -3.30 -3.26 14.01
C ARG A 88 -2.46 -4.54 14.13
N LEU A 89 -1.56 -4.64 15.12
CA LEU A 89 -0.82 -5.87 15.39
C LEU A 89 -1.73 -7.05 15.75
N LYS A 90 -2.80 -6.85 16.51
CA LYS A 90 -3.77 -7.92 16.77
C LYS A 90 -4.45 -8.41 15.48
N ARG A 91 -4.75 -7.51 14.54
CA ARG A 91 -5.28 -7.90 13.22
C ARG A 91 -4.25 -8.73 12.44
N LEU A 92 -3.00 -8.28 12.40
CA LEU A 92 -1.90 -9.00 11.75
C LEU A 92 -1.62 -10.36 12.40
N GLN A 93 -1.68 -10.46 13.74
CA GLN A 93 -1.52 -11.73 14.47
C GLN A 93 -2.60 -12.74 14.10
N LYS A 94 -3.86 -12.31 13.95
CA LYS A 94 -4.94 -13.21 13.50
C LYS A 94 -4.66 -13.78 12.11
N ARG A 95 -3.96 -13.05 11.26
CA ARG A 95 -3.64 -13.46 9.88
C ARG A 95 -2.40 -14.33 9.79
N TYR A 96 -1.34 -13.98 10.51
CA TYR A 96 -0.02 -14.58 10.38
C TYR A 96 0.37 -15.47 11.58
N GLY A 97 -0.49 -15.60 12.58
CA GLY A 97 -0.20 -16.35 13.80
C GLY A 97 0.85 -15.67 14.69
N GLY A 98 1.51 -16.46 15.52
CA GLY A 98 2.56 -15.98 16.42
C GLY A 98 2.07 -15.32 17.71
N GLU A 99 3.00 -14.73 18.45
CA GLU A 99 2.78 -14.20 19.79
C GLU A 99 3.18 -12.72 19.86
N ILE A 100 2.24 -11.86 20.29
CA ILE A 100 2.54 -10.45 20.52
C ILE A 100 3.44 -10.32 21.76
N HIS A 101 4.66 -9.85 21.52
CA HIS A 101 5.62 -9.47 22.55
C HIS A 101 5.64 -7.96 22.67
N LYS A 102 5.38 -7.46 23.87
CA LYS A 102 5.54 -6.04 24.20
C LYS A 102 6.90 -5.85 24.83
N THR A 103 7.76 -5.02 24.24
CA THR A 103 9.04 -4.65 24.88
C THR A 103 8.89 -3.47 25.84
N SER A 104 7.75 -2.78 25.83
CA SER A 104 7.37 -1.73 26.79
C SER A 104 5.92 -1.94 27.26
N PRO A 105 5.56 -1.62 28.53
CA PRO A 105 4.18 -1.66 29.04
C PRO A 105 3.19 -0.81 28.23
N VAL A 106 3.75 0.07 27.41
CA VAL A 106 3.08 1.11 26.67
C VAL A 106 3.22 0.80 25.18
N GLY A 107 2.10 0.75 24.47
CA GLY A 107 2.04 0.35 23.05
C GLY A 107 2.93 1.22 22.15
N GLY A 108 3.41 0.65 21.06
CA GLY A 108 4.39 1.27 20.14
C GLY A 108 5.62 0.40 19.89
N HIS A 109 5.90 -0.55 20.79
CA HIS A 109 6.97 -1.54 20.63
C HIS A 109 6.46 -2.98 20.83
N ALA A 110 5.22 -3.19 20.41
CA ALA A 110 4.68 -4.52 20.29
C ALA A 110 5.11 -5.08 18.93
N SER A 111 5.56 -6.32 18.91
CA SER A 111 5.87 -7.05 17.69
C SER A 111 5.31 -8.46 17.83
N ILE A 112 4.92 -9.07 16.71
CA ILE A 112 4.50 -10.45 16.68
C ILE A 112 5.73 -11.30 16.40
N TYR A 113 6.08 -12.18 17.32
CA TYR A 113 7.19 -13.11 17.16
C TYR A 113 6.66 -14.43 16.62
N ARG A 114 7.49 -15.11 15.81
CA ARG A 114 7.14 -16.40 15.19
C ARG A 114 5.85 -16.34 14.36
N ALA A 115 5.59 -15.19 13.75
CA ALA A 115 4.56 -15.08 12.73
C ALA A 115 5.05 -15.84 11.48
N THR A 116 4.13 -16.43 10.73
CA THR A 116 4.44 -17.06 9.45
C THR A 116 3.87 -16.19 8.33
N VAL A 117 4.75 -15.58 7.54
CA VAL A 117 4.41 -14.80 6.35
C VAL A 117 5.04 -15.50 5.16
N ASP A 118 4.23 -15.84 4.16
CA ASP A 118 4.65 -16.57 2.96
C ASP A 118 5.46 -17.85 3.28
N GLY A 119 5.10 -18.56 4.35
CA GLY A 119 5.80 -19.78 4.78
C GLY A 119 7.14 -19.58 5.50
N GLU A 120 7.60 -18.33 5.67
CA GLU A 120 8.80 -18.00 6.45
C GLU A 120 8.43 -17.54 7.86
N GLN A 121 9.16 -18.01 8.89
CA GLN A 121 9.00 -17.49 10.25
C GLN A 121 9.69 -16.13 10.38
N VAL A 122 8.90 -15.10 10.70
CA VAL A 122 9.34 -13.72 10.78
C VAL A 122 8.88 -13.04 12.07
N THR A 123 9.49 -11.89 12.37
CA THR A 123 8.91 -10.92 13.31
C THR A 123 8.08 -9.92 12.53
N VAL A 124 6.87 -9.62 12.96
CA VAL A 124 6.03 -8.56 12.37
C VAL A 124 5.97 -7.38 13.32
N GLY A 125 6.23 -6.17 12.83
CA GLY A 125 6.14 -4.93 13.60
C GLY A 125 5.42 -3.84 12.82
N ILE A 126 5.18 -2.70 13.48
CA ILE A 126 4.76 -1.45 12.86
C ILE A 126 5.88 -0.45 13.11
N GLY A 127 6.41 0.15 12.05
CA GLY A 127 7.49 1.12 12.18
C GLY A 127 7.00 2.47 12.70
N ASP A 128 7.95 3.33 13.02
CA ASP A 128 7.68 4.72 13.44
C ASP A 128 6.96 5.51 12.30
N ASP A 129 7.14 5.09 11.04
CA ASP A 129 6.42 5.55 9.85
C ASP A 129 4.95 5.10 9.79
N GLY A 130 4.52 4.22 10.69
CA GLY A 130 3.19 3.64 10.72
C GLY A 130 3.01 2.50 9.72
N GLU A 131 4.04 2.12 8.96
CA GLU A 131 3.94 1.04 8.00
C GLU A 131 4.32 -0.31 8.63
N PRO A 132 3.53 -1.37 8.42
CA PRO A 132 3.88 -2.68 8.93
C PRO A 132 5.05 -3.26 8.14
N TYR A 133 5.81 -4.11 8.83
CA TYR A 133 6.98 -4.75 8.25
C TYR A 133 7.16 -6.16 8.79
N THR A 134 7.85 -6.98 8.00
CA THR A 134 8.47 -8.22 8.46
C THR A 134 9.94 -7.97 8.75
N TYR A 135 10.51 -8.71 9.69
CA TYR A 135 11.92 -8.68 10.01
C TYR A 135 12.46 -10.09 10.22
N THR A 136 13.59 -10.38 9.58
CA THR A 136 14.43 -11.55 9.89
C THR A 136 15.89 -11.13 10.01
N ILE A 137 16.67 -11.91 10.77
CA ILE A 137 18.11 -11.63 10.97
C ILE A 137 18.86 -11.61 9.63
N LYS A 138 18.51 -12.52 8.71
CA LYS A 138 19.17 -12.63 7.39
C LYS A 138 18.63 -11.62 6.37
N GLY A 139 17.34 -11.34 6.41
CA GLY A 139 16.64 -10.55 5.38
C GLY A 139 16.41 -9.09 5.73
N GLY A 140 16.70 -8.68 6.96
CA GLY A 140 16.43 -7.32 7.43
C GLY A 140 14.94 -7.00 7.50
N ARG A 141 14.62 -5.70 7.51
CA ARG A 141 13.24 -5.19 7.49
C ARG A 141 12.71 -5.19 6.06
N LYS A 142 11.53 -5.75 5.82
CA LYS A 142 10.80 -5.70 4.54
C LYS A 142 9.38 -5.18 4.77
N PRO A 143 8.83 -4.37 3.85
CA PRO A 143 7.43 -3.93 3.95
C PRO A 143 6.48 -5.12 4.05
N LEU A 144 5.42 -4.97 4.85
CA LEU A 144 4.31 -5.91 4.92
C LEU A 144 3.03 -5.15 4.56
N ALA A 145 2.34 -5.59 3.52
CA ALA A 145 1.08 -4.97 3.13
C ALA A 145 0.03 -5.15 4.23
N GLU A 146 -0.65 -4.07 4.61
CA GLU A 146 -1.86 -4.21 5.40
C GLU A 146 -2.96 -4.86 4.56
N PRO A 147 -3.76 -5.77 5.17
CA PRO A 147 -5.00 -6.18 4.52
C PRO A 147 -5.85 -4.93 4.25
N ALA A 148 -6.30 -4.76 3.01
CA ALA A 148 -7.27 -3.73 2.67
C ALA A 148 -8.51 -3.87 3.58
N GLU A 149 -9.04 -2.74 4.03
CA GLU A 149 -10.25 -2.76 4.83
C GLU A 149 -11.44 -3.27 3.99
N LEU A 150 -12.32 -4.03 4.62
CA LEU A 150 -13.55 -4.47 3.96
C LEU A 150 -14.47 -3.26 3.77
N VAL A 151 -14.58 -2.79 2.54
CA VAL A 151 -15.57 -1.78 2.16
C VAL A 151 -16.91 -2.49 1.94
N LEU A 152 -17.73 -2.50 2.99
CA LEU A 152 -19.08 -3.04 2.91
C LEU A 152 -20.03 -1.97 2.39
N VAL A 153 -20.75 -2.30 1.32
CA VAL A 153 -21.84 -1.46 0.80
C VAL A 153 -23.16 -2.04 1.30
N ASN A 154 -24.04 -1.17 1.83
CA ASN A 154 -25.43 -1.54 2.09
C ASN A 154 -26.27 -1.27 0.83
N PRO A 155 -26.74 -2.29 0.10
CA PRO A 155 -27.50 -2.09 -1.14
C PRO A 155 -28.81 -1.32 -0.94
N ALA A 156 -29.37 -1.32 0.28
CA ALA A 156 -30.58 -0.56 0.59
C ALA A 156 -30.38 0.95 0.43
N HIS A 157 -29.14 1.45 0.54
CA HIS A 157 -28.83 2.86 0.30
C HIS A 157 -28.98 3.26 -1.17
N TRP A 158 -29.08 2.31 -2.10
CA TRP A 158 -29.36 2.59 -3.51
C TRP A 158 -30.86 2.76 -3.80
N HIS A 159 -31.74 2.62 -2.80
CA HIS A 159 -33.16 2.81 -3.01
C HIS A 159 -33.46 4.25 -3.46
N GLY A 160 -34.00 4.40 -4.67
CA GLY A 160 -34.29 5.70 -5.28
C GLY A 160 -33.13 6.30 -6.08
N GLU A 161 -31.93 5.71 -6.02
CA GLU A 161 -30.80 6.10 -6.86
C GLU A 161 -30.99 5.60 -8.31
N PRO A 162 -30.54 6.36 -9.32
CA PRO A 162 -30.55 5.89 -10.70
C PRO A 162 -29.66 4.65 -10.86
N ILE A 163 -30.16 3.65 -11.59
CA ILE A 163 -29.37 2.46 -11.92
C ILE A 163 -28.24 2.87 -12.88
N PRO A 164 -26.96 2.64 -12.53
CA PRO A 164 -25.85 2.99 -13.41
C PRO A 164 -25.93 2.23 -14.74
N VAL A 165 -25.80 2.94 -15.86
CA VAL A 165 -25.77 2.33 -17.20
C VAL A 165 -24.45 1.57 -17.37
N ARG A 166 -24.54 0.34 -17.86
CA ARG A 166 -23.35 -0.45 -18.21
C ARG A 166 -22.71 0.12 -19.47
N GLN A 167 -21.42 0.39 -19.39
CA GLN A 167 -20.62 0.77 -20.55
C GLN A 167 -20.09 -0.49 -21.24
N TRP A 168 -20.09 -0.49 -22.57
CA TRP A 168 -19.70 -1.63 -23.39
C TRP A 168 -18.61 -1.22 -24.37
N TYR A 169 -17.65 -2.13 -24.60
CA TYR A 169 -16.76 -2.07 -25.74
C TYR A 169 -17.44 -2.71 -26.95
N VAL A 170 -18.02 -3.90 -26.81
CA VAL A 170 -18.97 -4.47 -27.77
C VAL A 170 -20.30 -4.66 -27.05
N PRO A 171 -21.40 -4.05 -27.53
CA PRO A 171 -22.73 -4.19 -26.90
C PRO A 171 -23.08 -5.65 -26.62
N ASP A 172 -23.57 -5.89 -25.41
CA ASP A 172 -24.01 -7.20 -24.92
C ASP A 172 -22.97 -8.34 -24.92
N MET A 173 -21.69 -8.05 -25.23
CA MET A 173 -20.62 -9.05 -25.30
C MET A 173 -19.39 -8.70 -24.46
N ILE A 174 -18.82 -7.49 -24.64
CA ILE A 174 -17.56 -7.09 -24.00
C ILE A 174 -17.83 -5.84 -23.16
N PRO A 175 -18.08 -5.96 -21.84
CA PRO A 175 -18.28 -4.81 -20.97
C PRO A 175 -16.99 -4.03 -20.75
N MET A 176 -17.08 -2.69 -20.69
CA MET A 176 -15.96 -1.83 -20.30
C MET A 176 -15.60 -2.05 -18.83
N ARG A 177 -14.32 -1.83 -18.49
CA ARG A 177 -13.78 -1.94 -17.11
C ARG A 177 -13.94 -3.32 -16.47
N GLN A 178 -14.04 -4.37 -17.29
CA GLN A 178 -14.17 -5.77 -16.86
C GLN A 178 -13.32 -6.66 -17.78
N VAL A 179 -12.85 -7.79 -17.26
CA VAL A 179 -12.13 -8.79 -18.06
C VAL A 179 -13.14 -9.72 -18.74
N THR A 180 -12.97 -9.95 -20.03
CA THR A 180 -13.75 -10.93 -20.80
C THR A 180 -12.84 -12.08 -21.22
N LEU A 181 -13.21 -13.32 -20.88
CA LEU A 181 -12.46 -14.51 -21.27
C LEU A 181 -13.04 -15.12 -22.55
N LEU A 182 -12.26 -15.13 -23.63
CA LEU A 182 -12.59 -15.83 -24.86
C LEU A 182 -12.02 -17.27 -24.82
N THR A 183 -12.90 -18.27 -24.76
CA THR A 183 -12.52 -19.69 -24.63
C THR A 183 -13.13 -20.55 -25.73
N GLY A 184 -12.51 -21.71 -25.98
CA GLY A 184 -12.86 -22.63 -27.05
C GLY A 184 -11.64 -23.48 -27.45
N ASP A 185 -11.89 -24.56 -28.19
CA ASP A 185 -10.85 -25.51 -28.58
C ASP A 185 -9.73 -24.87 -29.43
N GLY A 186 -8.60 -25.56 -29.55
CA GLY A 186 -7.52 -25.14 -30.45
C GLY A 186 -8.00 -25.04 -31.89
N GLY A 187 -7.58 -23.99 -32.61
CA GLY A 187 -7.90 -23.82 -34.03
C GLY A 187 -9.32 -23.33 -34.37
N VAL A 188 -10.19 -23.07 -33.38
CA VAL A 188 -11.57 -22.57 -33.63
C VAL A 188 -11.65 -21.07 -33.97
N GLY A 189 -10.52 -20.37 -34.03
CA GLY A 189 -10.46 -18.96 -34.46
C GLY A 189 -10.61 -17.92 -33.36
N LYS A 190 -10.29 -18.22 -32.10
CA LYS A 190 -10.34 -17.25 -30.98
C LYS A 190 -9.46 -16.03 -31.23
N SER A 191 -8.18 -16.24 -31.52
CA SER A 191 -7.21 -15.21 -31.83
C SER A 191 -7.63 -14.38 -33.06
N LEU A 192 -8.19 -15.06 -34.08
CA LEU A 192 -8.73 -14.38 -35.26
C LEU A 192 -9.91 -13.46 -34.90
N LEU A 193 -10.87 -13.95 -34.11
CA LEU A 193 -12.01 -13.16 -33.66
C LEU A 193 -11.56 -11.96 -32.82
N ALA A 194 -10.62 -12.16 -31.90
CA ALA A 194 -10.07 -11.09 -31.07
C ALA A 194 -9.37 -10.03 -31.93
N ALA A 195 -8.54 -10.46 -32.90
CA ALA A 195 -7.86 -9.56 -33.83
C ALA A 195 -8.85 -8.78 -34.72
N GLN A 196 -9.92 -9.43 -35.20
CA GLN A 196 -10.96 -8.78 -35.99
C GLN A 196 -11.72 -7.72 -35.20
N ILE A 197 -12.11 -8.02 -33.96
CA ILE A 197 -12.79 -7.06 -33.08
C ILE A 197 -11.87 -5.88 -32.75
N GLY A 198 -10.60 -6.16 -32.42
CA GLY A 198 -9.61 -5.12 -32.12
C GLY A 198 -9.30 -4.22 -33.31
N ALA A 199 -9.13 -4.81 -34.50
CA ALA A 199 -8.92 -4.06 -35.74
C ALA A 199 -10.12 -3.18 -36.08
N ALA A 200 -11.35 -3.72 -35.98
CA ALA A 200 -12.57 -2.97 -36.21
C ALA A 200 -12.71 -1.78 -35.25
N GLY A 201 -12.41 -1.97 -33.96
CA GLY A 201 -12.39 -0.86 -32.99
C GLY A 201 -11.30 0.18 -33.27
N ALA A 202 -10.10 -0.24 -33.71
CA ALA A 202 -9.04 0.68 -34.10
C ALA A 202 -9.37 1.48 -35.38
N MET A 203 -10.13 0.88 -36.29
CA MET A 203 -10.61 1.51 -37.52
C MET A 203 -11.93 2.27 -37.34
N CYS A 204 -12.58 2.17 -36.17
CA CYS A 204 -13.90 2.72 -35.88
C CYS A 204 -15.00 2.24 -36.86
N VAL A 205 -15.01 0.95 -37.17
CA VAL A 205 -15.97 0.31 -38.09
C VAL A 205 -16.68 -0.89 -37.45
N GLU A 206 -17.79 -1.30 -38.05
CA GLU A 206 -18.51 -2.52 -37.68
C GLU A 206 -17.81 -3.78 -38.19
N THR A 207 -18.03 -4.91 -37.52
CA THR A 207 -17.53 -6.22 -37.96
C THR A 207 -18.46 -7.33 -37.48
N LEU A 208 -18.75 -8.34 -38.31
CA LEU A 208 -19.57 -9.50 -37.92
C LEU A 208 -20.96 -9.14 -37.32
N GLY A 209 -21.53 -7.99 -37.69
CA GLY A 209 -22.77 -7.47 -37.09
C GLY A 209 -22.59 -6.93 -35.66
N LEU A 210 -21.35 -6.67 -35.25
CA LEU A 210 -20.96 -6.07 -33.99
C LEU A 210 -20.51 -4.63 -34.21
N GLU A 211 -20.70 -3.82 -33.17
CA GLU A 211 -20.31 -2.40 -33.13
C GLU A 211 -19.26 -2.17 -32.01
N PRO A 212 -17.98 -2.54 -32.22
CA PRO A 212 -16.93 -2.24 -31.26
C PRO A 212 -16.76 -0.74 -31.05
N TRP A 213 -16.46 -0.33 -29.82
CA TRP A 213 -16.22 1.07 -29.50
C TRP A 213 -14.92 1.54 -30.17
N GLY A 214 -15.04 2.61 -30.96
CA GLY A 214 -13.92 3.19 -31.69
C GLY A 214 -12.81 3.73 -30.77
N GLY A 215 -11.56 3.38 -31.05
CA GLY A 215 -10.41 3.94 -30.33
C GLY A 215 -9.16 3.08 -30.34
N LYS A 216 -8.20 3.49 -29.52
CA LYS A 216 -6.89 2.83 -29.37
C LYS A 216 -7.02 1.39 -28.87
N VAL A 217 -6.27 0.48 -29.49
CA VAL A 217 -6.25 -0.95 -29.15
C VAL A 217 -4.81 -1.40 -28.95
N ILE A 218 -4.59 -2.24 -27.93
CA ILE A 218 -3.35 -2.98 -27.75
C ILE A 218 -3.65 -4.47 -27.89
N TYR A 219 -2.84 -5.17 -28.67
CA TYR A 219 -2.86 -6.62 -28.83
C TYR A 219 -1.51 -7.18 -28.45
N LEU A 220 -1.47 -8.04 -27.42
CA LEU A 220 -0.31 -8.85 -27.09
C LEU A 220 -0.58 -10.28 -27.55
N GLY A 221 0.19 -10.75 -28.52
CA GLY A 221 0.09 -12.11 -29.05
C GLY A 221 1.32 -12.92 -28.70
N ALA A 222 1.17 -13.99 -27.94
CA ALA A 222 2.28 -14.83 -27.51
C ALA A 222 2.67 -15.93 -28.50
N GLU A 223 1.80 -16.28 -29.45
CA GLU A 223 1.99 -17.46 -30.31
C GLU A 223 2.55 -17.14 -31.71
N ASP A 224 2.16 -16.00 -32.28
CA ASP A 224 2.44 -15.65 -33.68
C ASP A 224 3.56 -14.59 -33.79
N GLU A 225 4.40 -14.75 -34.81
CA GLU A 225 5.44 -13.77 -35.16
C GLU A 225 4.87 -12.53 -35.86
N ALA A 226 5.64 -11.44 -35.88
CA ALA A 226 5.24 -10.17 -36.50
C ALA A 226 4.81 -10.32 -37.98
N ASP A 227 5.49 -11.17 -38.76
CA ASP A 227 5.15 -11.42 -40.16
C ASP A 227 3.80 -12.12 -40.33
N GLU A 228 3.42 -12.99 -39.40
CA GLU A 228 2.11 -13.66 -39.42
C GLU A 228 1.00 -12.69 -39.06
N PHE A 229 1.20 -11.87 -38.02
CA PHE A 229 0.28 -10.78 -37.72
C PHE A 229 0.13 -9.80 -38.88
N HIS A 230 1.22 -9.49 -39.59
CA HIS A 230 1.17 -8.59 -40.75
C HIS A 230 0.25 -9.14 -41.84
N ARG A 231 0.38 -10.44 -42.19
CA ARG A 231 -0.54 -11.09 -43.15
C ARG A 231 -1.98 -11.06 -42.67
N ARG A 232 -2.24 -11.46 -41.41
CA ARG A 232 -3.60 -11.51 -40.85
C ARG A 232 -4.24 -10.13 -40.77
N LEU A 233 -3.52 -9.12 -40.28
CA LEU A 233 -4.05 -7.76 -40.18
C LEU A 233 -4.29 -7.16 -41.57
N ALA A 234 -3.50 -7.50 -42.58
CA ALA A 234 -3.75 -7.07 -43.96
C ALA A 234 -5.06 -7.66 -44.49
N ASP A 235 -5.29 -8.96 -44.29
CA ASP A 235 -6.54 -9.62 -44.68
C ASP A 235 -7.75 -9.08 -43.91
N ILE A 236 -7.59 -8.84 -42.60
CA ILE A 236 -8.63 -8.26 -41.74
C ILE A 236 -8.97 -6.84 -42.18
N ALA A 237 -7.97 -5.96 -42.33
CA ALA A 237 -8.21 -4.57 -42.73
C ALA A 237 -8.92 -4.49 -44.09
N LYS A 238 -8.49 -5.32 -45.04
CA LYS A 238 -9.15 -5.45 -46.35
C LYS A 238 -10.59 -5.94 -46.23
N ALA A 239 -10.86 -6.93 -45.38
CA ALA A 239 -12.21 -7.42 -45.13
C ALA A 239 -13.12 -6.36 -44.47
N LEU A 240 -12.53 -5.46 -43.69
CA LEU A 240 -13.20 -4.30 -43.08
C LEU A 240 -13.33 -3.10 -44.04
N GLY A 241 -12.90 -3.23 -45.29
CA GLY A 241 -13.02 -2.19 -46.31
C GLY A 241 -11.91 -1.13 -46.31
N GLY A 242 -10.81 -1.36 -45.60
CA GLY A 242 -9.65 -0.47 -45.53
C GLY A 242 -8.33 -1.18 -45.84
N ASP A 243 -7.23 -0.63 -45.35
CA ASP A 243 -5.89 -1.21 -45.42
C ASP A 243 -5.11 -1.02 -44.11
N LEU A 244 -3.85 -1.49 -44.08
CA LEU A 244 -3.02 -1.44 -42.87
C LEU A 244 -2.78 -0.01 -42.35
N SER A 245 -2.86 1.01 -43.20
CA SER A 245 -2.69 2.41 -42.78
C SER A 245 -3.85 2.89 -41.89
N ASP A 246 -5.03 2.28 -42.01
CA ASP A 246 -6.19 2.57 -41.17
C ASP A 246 -6.00 2.06 -39.73
N LEU A 247 -5.10 1.10 -39.50
CA LEU A 247 -4.78 0.55 -38.17
C LEU A 247 -3.84 1.44 -37.33
N HIS A 248 -3.77 2.73 -37.60
CA HIS A 248 -2.92 3.69 -36.88
C HIS A 248 -3.20 3.76 -35.35
N LEU A 249 -4.38 3.33 -34.90
CA LEU A 249 -4.77 3.21 -33.48
C LEU A 249 -4.56 1.81 -32.88
N PHE A 250 -4.02 0.86 -33.66
CA PHE A 250 -3.72 -0.49 -33.20
C PHE A 250 -2.24 -0.60 -32.85
N ARG A 251 -1.92 -1.17 -31.69
CA ARG A 251 -0.54 -1.48 -31.27
C ARG A 251 -0.43 -2.96 -31.02
N LEU A 252 0.48 -3.60 -31.74
CA LEU A 252 0.75 -5.01 -31.64
C LEU A 252 2.07 -5.22 -30.89
N LEU A 253 2.05 -6.12 -29.91
CA LEU A 253 3.23 -6.70 -29.29
C LEU A 253 3.30 -8.18 -29.70
N PRO A 254 4.06 -8.53 -30.76
CA PRO A 254 4.31 -9.92 -31.14
C PRO A 254 5.37 -10.50 -30.20
N ALA A 255 4.99 -11.46 -29.37
CA ALA A 255 5.81 -11.99 -28.29
C ALA A 255 6.28 -13.44 -28.50
N ALA A 256 6.13 -13.99 -29.70
CA ALA A 256 6.54 -15.36 -30.02
C ALA A 256 8.07 -15.57 -29.89
N ASP A 257 8.87 -14.58 -30.29
CA ASP A 257 10.33 -14.56 -30.11
C ASP A 257 10.78 -13.99 -28.72
N MET A 258 9.85 -13.76 -27.80
CA MET A 258 10.11 -13.16 -26.48
C MET A 258 9.76 -14.11 -25.33
N ASP A 259 10.32 -13.86 -24.14
CA ASP A 259 9.75 -14.44 -22.92
C ASP A 259 8.42 -13.74 -22.62
N ALA A 260 7.32 -14.30 -23.14
CA ALA A 260 5.97 -13.74 -23.04
C ALA A 260 5.33 -13.89 -21.64
N LEU A 261 6.08 -14.31 -20.63
CA LEU A 261 5.59 -14.48 -19.28
C LEU A 261 5.24 -13.12 -18.65
N LEU A 262 3.96 -12.89 -18.33
CA LEU A 262 3.51 -11.67 -17.67
C LEU A 262 3.59 -11.75 -16.13
N SER A 263 3.58 -12.96 -15.58
CA SER A 263 3.70 -13.15 -14.14
C SER A 263 4.36 -14.49 -13.82
N ALA A 264 5.22 -14.50 -12.80
CA ALA A 264 5.93 -15.68 -12.33
C ALA A 264 5.74 -15.84 -10.81
N PRO A 265 5.59 -17.06 -10.28
CA PRO A 265 5.56 -17.27 -8.85
C PRO A 265 6.94 -17.01 -8.24
N ASP A 266 6.97 -16.36 -7.08
CA ASP A 266 8.16 -16.32 -6.24
C ASP A 266 8.42 -17.68 -5.55
N LYS A 267 9.47 -17.75 -4.72
CA LYS A 267 9.83 -18.95 -3.93
C LYS A 267 8.71 -19.48 -3.02
N HIS A 268 7.65 -18.71 -2.83
CA HIS A 268 6.50 -19.01 -1.98
C HIS A 268 5.21 -19.25 -2.77
N GLY A 269 5.29 -19.22 -4.11
CA GLY A 269 4.14 -19.43 -4.99
C GLY A 269 3.26 -18.20 -5.20
N VAL A 270 3.69 -17.02 -4.72
CA VAL A 270 2.95 -15.77 -4.95
C VAL A 270 3.30 -15.24 -6.32
N MET A 271 2.30 -15.01 -7.16
CA MET A 271 2.47 -14.45 -8.50
C MET A 271 3.02 -13.02 -8.41
N GLN A 272 4.22 -12.81 -8.96
CA GLN A 272 4.87 -11.52 -9.09
C GLN A 272 4.80 -11.05 -10.54
N PRO A 273 4.65 -9.74 -10.80
CA PRO A 273 4.74 -9.22 -12.15
C PRO A 273 6.15 -9.45 -12.71
N THR A 274 6.26 -9.77 -13.99
CA THR A 274 7.55 -9.76 -14.69
C THR A 274 7.92 -8.35 -15.15
N ALA A 275 9.17 -8.16 -15.58
CA ALA A 275 9.57 -6.89 -16.20
C ALA A 275 8.70 -6.55 -17.42
N LEU A 276 8.37 -7.55 -18.25
CA LEU A 276 7.47 -7.39 -19.39
C LEU A 276 6.10 -6.83 -18.97
N TRP A 277 5.52 -7.35 -17.87
CA TRP A 277 4.24 -6.83 -17.38
C TRP A 277 4.33 -5.37 -16.93
N LEU A 278 5.40 -5.00 -16.23
CA LEU A 278 5.59 -3.62 -15.77
C LEU A 278 5.72 -2.67 -16.97
N ASP A 279 6.57 -3.00 -17.94
CA ASP A 279 6.76 -2.19 -19.15
C ASP A 279 5.46 -2.12 -19.99
N PHE A 280 4.73 -3.22 -20.09
CA PHE A 280 3.44 -3.28 -20.77
C PHE A 280 2.38 -2.43 -20.06
N ALA A 281 2.31 -2.48 -18.73
CA ALA A 281 1.38 -1.69 -17.94
C ALA A 281 1.66 -0.18 -18.07
N ASP A 282 2.93 0.23 -17.99
CA ASP A 282 3.35 1.62 -18.19
C ASP A 282 2.99 2.10 -19.61
N PHE A 283 3.23 1.26 -20.63
CA PHE A 283 2.83 1.58 -21.99
C PHE A 283 1.31 1.71 -22.12
N ALA A 284 0.54 0.76 -21.57
CA ALA A 284 -0.91 0.80 -21.62
C ALA A 284 -1.50 2.02 -20.90
N GLU A 285 -0.93 2.43 -19.76
CA GLU A 285 -1.32 3.65 -19.05
C GLU A 285 -1.07 4.89 -19.91
N SER A 286 0.11 5.00 -20.55
CA SER A 286 0.42 6.14 -21.41
C SER A 286 -0.39 6.16 -22.72
N TYR A 287 -0.71 4.98 -23.27
CA TYR A 287 -1.41 4.86 -24.54
C TYR A 287 -2.92 5.05 -24.37
N GLU A 288 -3.49 4.72 -23.21
CA GLU A 288 -4.92 4.82 -22.88
C GLU A 288 -5.83 4.06 -23.88
N PRO A 289 -5.63 2.74 -24.08
CA PRO A 289 -6.46 1.96 -24.98
C PRO A 289 -7.89 1.80 -24.47
N LYS A 290 -8.83 1.65 -25.43
CA LYS A 290 -10.21 1.21 -25.16
C LYS A 290 -10.32 -0.31 -25.04
N LEU A 291 -9.40 -1.05 -25.66
CA LEU A 291 -9.31 -2.49 -25.58
C LEU A 291 -7.85 -2.94 -25.44
N ILE A 292 -7.62 -3.85 -24.50
CA ILE A 292 -6.39 -4.62 -24.39
C ILE A 292 -6.75 -6.08 -24.64
N ILE A 293 -6.09 -6.71 -25.60
CA ILE A 293 -6.21 -8.13 -25.90
C ILE A 293 -4.92 -8.81 -25.44
N LEU A 294 -5.07 -9.79 -24.56
CA LEU A 294 -4.00 -10.71 -24.17
C LEU A 294 -4.33 -12.06 -24.79
N ASP A 295 -3.62 -12.42 -25.85
CA ASP A 295 -3.79 -13.66 -26.60
C ASP A 295 -2.59 -14.56 -26.31
N THR A 296 -2.72 -15.37 -25.27
CA THR A 296 -1.69 -16.27 -24.78
C THR A 296 -2.15 -17.72 -24.92
N SER A 297 -1.22 -18.61 -25.24
CA SER A 297 -1.45 -20.05 -25.03
C SER A 297 -1.68 -20.30 -23.53
N ALA A 298 -2.66 -21.16 -23.25
CA ALA A 298 -3.14 -21.43 -21.88
C ALA A 298 -2.06 -21.94 -20.93
#